data_AF-A0AAD5UN90-F1
#
_entry.id   AF-A0AAD5UN90-F1
#
_cell.length_a   1.000
_cell.length_b   1.000
_cell.length_c   1.000
_cell.angle_alpha   90.00
_cell.angle_beta   90.00
_cell.angle_gamma   90.00
#
_symmetry.space_group_name_H-M   'P 1'
#
loop_
_entity.id
_entity.type
_entity.pdbx_description
1 polymer ?
#
loop_
_entity_poly.entity_id
_entity_poly.type
_entity_poly.pdbx_seq_one_letter_code
_entity_poly.pdbx_strand_id
1 'polypeptide(L)'
;MASSELLKQIQAGKRLKKAETNDRSAPALDKPKGGGGGGGIGSGGGGGGPSLASAMGGGPPQLGGLFAGGMPKLKPAGSSGPGMYLLSRALQVLRYSSYL
;
A
#
# COMPACT_ATOMS: atom_id res chain seq x y z
N MET A 1 7.58 -35.27 -36.57
CA MET A 1 8.81 -35.44 -35.75
C MET A 1 9.89 -34.54 -36.34
N ALA A 2 10.80 -34.02 -35.52
CA ALA A 2 11.96 -33.25 -36.02
C ALA A 2 12.80 -34.10 -36.98
N SER A 3 13.45 -33.48 -37.97
CA SER A 3 14.36 -34.20 -38.88
C SER A 3 15.62 -34.65 -38.13
N SER A 4 16.19 -35.78 -38.54
CA SER A 4 17.43 -36.34 -37.96
C SER A 4 18.58 -35.32 -37.99
N GLU A 5 18.68 -34.53 -39.06
CA GLU A 5 19.68 -33.50 -39.22
C GLU A 5 19.51 -32.34 -38.23
N LEU A 6 18.28 -31.93 -37.94
CA LEU A 6 18.01 -30.91 -36.93
C LEU A 6 18.47 -31.38 -35.54
N LEU A 7 18.20 -32.64 -35.20
CA LEU A 7 18.62 -33.20 -33.90
C LEU A 7 20.16 -33.22 -33.76
N LYS A 8 20.88 -33.60 -34.82
CA LYS A 8 22.35 -33.55 -34.85
C LYS A 8 22.88 -32.13 -34.65
N GLN A 9 22.28 -31.14 -35.30
CA GLN A 9 22.68 -29.73 -35.17
C GLN A 9 22.43 -29.18 -33.75
N ILE A 10 21.34 -29.57 -33.09
CA ILE A 10 21.06 -29.18 -31.70
C ILE A 10 22.11 -29.79 -30.75
N GLN A 11 22.43 -31.07 -30.92
CA GLN A 11 23.45 -31.76 -30.11
C GLN A 11 24.85 -31.16 -30.30
N ALA A 12 25.20 -30.77 -31.53
CA ALA A 12 26.45 -30.08 -31.81
C ALA A 12 26.53 -28.69 -31.14
N GLY A 13 25.38 -28.05 -30.90
CA GLY A 13 25.30 -26.72 -30.32
C GLY A 13 25.73 -25.60 -31.27
N LYS A 14 25.55 -24.35 -30.85
CA LYS A 14 25.94 -23.17 -31.64
C LYS A 14 26.47 -22.06 -30.74
N ARG A 15 27.58 -21.47 -31.14
CA ARG A 15 28.10 -20.25 -30.50
C ARG A 15 27.16 -19.08 -30.82
N LEU A 16 26.67 -18.42 -29.78
CA LEU A 16 25.84 -17.23 -29.89
C LEU A 16 26.70 -15.97 -29.68
N LYS A 17 26.24 -14.86 -30.24
CA LYS A 17 26.85 -13.55 -29.98
C LYS A 17 26.51 -13.12 -28.56
N LYS A 18 27.38 -12.30 -27.96
CA LYS A 18 27.05 -11.62 -26.70
C LYS A 18 25.94 -10.61 -26.95
N ALA A 19 25.02 -10.50 -26.01
CA ALA A 19 23.95 -9.52 -25.99
C ALA A 19 23.82 -8.99 -24.56
N GLU A 20 23.58 -7.69 -24.42
CA GLU A 20 23.17 -7.11 -23.15
C GLU A 20 21.73 -7.54 -22.86
N THR A 21 21.50 -8.17 -21.71
CA THR A 21 20.16 -8.62 -21.31
C THR A 21 19.57 -7.59 -20.35
N ASN A 22 18.52 -6.88 -20.78
CA ASN A 22 17.68 -6.09 -19.88
C ASN A 22 16.58 -6.97 -19.30
N ASP A 23 16.91 -7.75 -18.27
CA ASP A 23 15.97 -8.62 -17.57
C ASP A 23 15.17 -7.83 -16.51
N ARG A 24 13.87 -7.65 -16.76
CA ARG A 24 12.93 -6.97 -15.85
C ARG A 24 11.93 -7.93 -15.20
N SER A 25 12.29 -9.22 -15.13
CA SER A 25 11.43 -10.26 -14.52
C SER A 25 11.47 -10.26 -12.99
N ALA A 26 12.44 -9.56 -12.38
CA ALA A 26 12.55 -9.48 -10.93
C ALA A 26 11.28 -8.86 -10.30
N PRO A 27 10.79 -9.41 -9.17
CA PRO A 27 9.63 -8.85 -8.50
C PRO A 27 9.92 -7.43 -8.00
N ALA A 28 8.97 -6.52 -8.18
CA ALA A 28 9.04 -5.20 -7.56
C ALA A 28 8.82 -5.36 -6.05
N LEU A 29 9.87 -5.15 -5.26
CA LEU A 29 9.79 -5.14 -3.80
C LEU A 29 9.68 -3.69 -3.33
N ASP A 30 8.69 -3.41 -2.49
CA ASP A 30 8.72 -2.21 -1.69
C ASP A 30 9.90 -2.32 -0.72
N LYS A 31 10.75 -1.28 -0.66
CA LYS A 31 11.81 -1.21 0.36
C LYS A 31 11.16 -1.49 1.72
N PRO A 32 11.71 -2.39 2.55
CA PRO A 32 11.17 -2.59 3.88
C PRO A 32 11.18 -1.23 4.56
N LYS A 33 9.98 -0.69 4.81
CA LYS A 33 9.82 0.50 5.63
C LYS A 33 10.46 0.13 6.96
N GLY A 34 11.59 0.77 7.27
CA GLY A 34 12.31 0.55 8.53
C GLY A 34 11.29 0.47 9.66
N GLY A 35 11.47 -0.55 10.50
CA GLY A 35 10.49 -1.05 11.48
C GLY A 35 9.40 -0.05 11.88
N GLY A 36 8.17 -0.35 11.47
CA GLY A 36 6.98 0.40 11.81
C GLY A 36 5.84 -0.06 10.92
N GLY A 37 5.00 -0.96 11.46
CA GLY A 37 4.06 -1.76 10.71
C GLY A 37 2.99 -1.01 9.92
N GLY A 38 2.33 -1.75 9.03
CA GLY A 38 1.06 -1.37 8.44
C GLY A 38 0.97 -1.58 6.92
N GLY A 39 0.31 -2.68 6.54
CA GLY A 39 -0.59 -2.84 5.39
C GLY A 39 -0.19 -2.24 4.05
N GLY A 40 0.13 -3.11 3.09
CA GLY A 40 0.30 -2.72 1.70
C GLY A 40 -0.97 -2.16 1.06
N ILE A 41 -0.77 -1.30 0.05
CA ILE A 41 -1.57 -1.28 -1.16
C ILE A 41 -0.65 -0.72 -2.27
N GLY A 42 -0.34 -1.56 -3.25
CA GLY A 42 0.37 -1.15 -4.46
C GLY A 42 -0.56 -0.35 -5.36
N SER A 43 -0.10 0.77 -5.88
CA SER A 43 -0.74 1.47 -6.99
C SER A 43 0.37 2.17 -7.79
N GLY A 44 0.66 1.60 -8.96
CA GLY A 44 1.65 2.15 -9.89
C GLY A 44 1.16 3.41 -10.61
N GLY A 45 2.10 4.06 -11.30
CA GLY A 45 1.80 5.09 -12.30
C GLY A 45 2.87 6.18 -12.33
N GLY A 46 3.64 6.22 -13.40
CA GLY A 46 4.79 7.13 -13.59
C GLY A 46 4.42 8.54 -14.03
N GLY A 47 5.46 9.33 -14.29
CA GLY A 47 5.36 10.60 -15.03
C GLY A 47 6.15 11.73 -14.37
N GLY A 48 7.31 12.07 -14.94
CA GLY A 48 8.10 13.23 -14.51
C GLY A 48 7.41 14.56 -14.80
N GLY A 49 7.68 15.54 -13.94
CA GLY A 49 7.33 16.95 -14.12
C GLY A 49 8.28 17.81 -13.29
N PRO A 50 8.58 19.05 -13.73
CA PRO A 50 9.72 19.82 -13.23
C PRO A 50 9.49 20.26 -11.79
N SER A 51 10.55 20.15 -11.00
CA SER A 51 10.66 20.69 -9.64
C SER A 51 10.46 22.21 -9.70
N LEU A 52 9.25 22.68 -9.39
CA LEU A 52 9.00 24.11 -9.23
C LEU A 52 9.03 24.45 -7.74
N ALA A 53 10.12 25.12 -7.37
CA ALA A 53 10.24 26.15 -6.35
C ALA A 53 9.33 26.07 -5.11
N SER A 54 9.99 25.79 -3.98
CA SER A 54 9.91 26.53 -2.72
C SER A 54 8.91 27.70 -2.65
N ALA A 55 7.92 27.62 -1.76
CA ALA A 55 7.24 28.79 -1.20
C ALA A 55 6.51 28.46 0.12
N MET A 56 7.14 28.85 1.23
CA MET A 56 6.54 29.45 2.42
C MET A 56 5.29 28.80 3.04
N GLY A 57 5.51 28.10 4.15
CA GLY A 57 4.46 27.78 5.13
C GLY A 57 4.78 26.48 5.84
N GLY A 58 4.95 26.52 7.17
CA GLY A 58 5.31 25.39 8.03
C GLY A 58 4.22 24.32 8.16
N GLY A 59 3.77 23.78 7.02
CA GLY A 59 2.84 22.67 6.93
C GLY A 59 3.51 21.40 6.40
N PRO A 60 2.95 20.22 6.70
CA PRO A 60 3.43 18.94 6.19
C PRO A 60 3.49 18.93 4.65
N PRO A 61 4.37 18.10 4.06
CA PRO A 61 4.55 18.03 2.61
C PRO A 61 3.20 17.81 1.93
N GLN A 62 2.81 18.78 1.09
CA GLN A 62 1.53 18.73 0.39
C GLN A 62 1.60 17.64 -0.69
N LEU A 63 0.76 16.62 -0.55
CA LEU A 63 0.67 15.47 -1.47
C LEU A 63 0.10 15.92 -2.82
N GLY A 64 0.93 16.53 -3.68
CA GLY A 64 0.66 16.76 -5.10
C GLY A 64 -0.67 17.46 -5.42
N GLY A 65 -1.07 18.47 -4.63
CA GLY A 65 -2.32 19.22 -4.85
C GLY A 65 -3.61 18.49 -4.46
N LEU A 66 -3.57 17.21 -4.08
CA LEU A 66 -4.76 16.43 -3.68
C LEU A 66 -5.45 17.01 -2.43
N PHE A 67 -4.68 17.70 -1.58
CA PHE A 67 -5.18 18.38 -0.37
C PHE A 67 -4.98 19.90 -0.43
N ALA A 68 -4.94 20.49 -1.62
CA ALA A 68 -4.84 21.95 -1.77
C ALA A 68 -5.97 22.71 -1.03
N GLY A 69 -7.11 22.04 -0.78
CA GLY A 69 -8.22 22.53 0.06
C GLY A 69 -8.26 22.02 1.51
N GLY A 70 -7.22 21.36 1.99
CA GLY A 70 -7.18 20.72 3.32
C GLY A 70 -7.75 19.30 3.37
N MET A 71 -7.55 18.60 4.48
CA MET A 71 -8.02 17.21 4.66
C MET A 71 -9.53 17.19 4.98
N PRO A 72 -10.36 16.42 4.25
CA PRO A 72 -11.76 16.26 4.57
C PRO A 72 -11.94 15.67 5.97
N LYS A 73 -12.70 16.35 6.84
CA LYS A 73 -13.04 15.82 8.16
C LYS A 73 -14.28 14.92 8.04
N LEU A 74 -14.13 13.67 8.48
CA LEU A 74 -15.25 12.75 8.61
C LEU A 74 -16.11 13.14 9.82
N LYS A 75 -17.40 12.87 9.73
CA LYS A 75 -18.27 12.92 10.91
C LYS A 75 -17.80 11.89 11.94
N PRO A 76 -17.91 12.18 13.26
CA PRO A 76 -17.58 11.19 14.28
C PRO A 76 -18.33 9.89 14.00
N ALA A 77 -17.60 8.77 13.98
CA ALA A 77 -18.24 7.46 13.96
C ALA A 77 -18.95 7.32 15.32
N GLY A 78 -20.27 7.50 15.32
CA GLY A 78 -21.08 7.31 16.51
C GLY A 78 -20.80 5.93 17.11
N SER A 79 -20.75 5.85 18.43
CA SER A 79 -20.45 4.67 19.24
C SER A 79 -21.38 3.48 18.95
N SER A 80 -21.20 2.81 17.81
CA SER A 80 -21.81 1.51 17.53
C SER A 80 -20.80 0.42 17.85
N GLY A 81 -20.48 0.31 19.15
CA GLY A 81 -19.76 -0.81 19.73
C GLY A 81 -20.62 -1.44 20.83
N PRO A 82 -20.61 -2.77 20.99
CA PRO A 82 -21.44 -3.49 21.98
C PRO A 82 -21.17 -3.10 23.44
N GLY A 83 -20.15 -2.29 23.71
CA GLY A 83 -19.73 -1.87 25.05
C GLY A 83 -20.64 -0.86 25.77
N MET A 84 -21.57 -0.20 25.07
CA MET A 84 -22.45 0.79 25.73
C MET A 84 -23.68 0.18 26.42
N TYR A 85 -24.10 -1.05 26.08
CA TYR A 85 -25.24 -1.70 26.75
C TYR A 85 -24.90 -2.25 28.14
N LEU A 86 -23.62 -2.51 28.42
CA LEU A 86 -23.15 -3.06 29.69
C LEU A 86 -23.11 -1.99 30.79
N LEU A 87 -22.61 -0.79 30.50
CA LEU A 87 -22.57 0.30 31.49
C LEU A 87 -23.98 0.80 31.84
N SER A 88 -24.91 0.85 30.88
CA SER A 88 -26.29 1.25 31.15
C SER A 88 -27.03 0.23 32.03
N ARG A 89 -26.76 -1.08 31.85
CA ARG A 89 -27.33 -2.13 32.70
C ARG A 89 -26.76 -2.12 34.11
N ALA A 90 -25.44 -1.94 34.27
CA ALA A 90 -24.81 -1.90 35.59
C ALA A 90 -25.38 -0.77 36.47
N LEU A 91 -25.60 0.41 35.89
CA LEU A 91 -26.22 1.55 36.59
C LEU A 91 -27.71 1.33 36.90
N GLN A 92 -28.43 0.54 36.09
CA GLN A 92 -29.83 0.19 36.37
C GLN A 92 -29.93 -0.79 37.55
N VAL A 93 -29.04 -1.79 37.62
CA VAL A 93 -29.02 -2.77 38.72
C VAL A 93 -28.66 -2.09 40.05
N LEU A 94 -27.66 -1.22 40.06
CA LEU A 94 -27.30 -0.46 41.27
C LEU A 94 -28.43 0.48 41.72
N ARG A 95 -29.16 1.11 40.79
CA ARG A 95 -30.32 1.93 41.15
C ARG A 95 -31.51 1.12 41.67
N TYR A 96 -31.70 -0.12 41.23
CA TYR A 96 -32.81 -0.97 41.70
C TYR A 96 -32.59 -1.49 43.13
N SER A 97 -31.34 -1.71 43.54
CA SER A 97 -30.99 -2.17 44.89
C SER A 97 -31.22 -1.14 45.99
N SER A 98 -31.46 0.13 45.65
CA SER A 98 -31.72 1.20 46.62
C SER A 98 -33.21 1.40 46.92
N TYR A 99 -34.09 0.59 46.31
CA TYR A 99 -35.55 0.66 46.49
C TYR A 99 -36.15 -0.63 47.10
N LEU A 100 -35.30 -1.47 47.72
CA LEU A 100 -35.67 -2.55 48.64
C LEU A 100 -35.06 -2.23 50.00
#